data_AF-F8JDT4-F1
#
_entry.id   AF-F8JDT4-F1
#
_cell.length_a   1.000
_cell.length_b   1.000
_cell.length_c   1.000
_cell.angle_alpha   90.00
_cell.angle_beta   90.00
_cell.angle_gamma   90.00
#
_symmetry.space_group_name_H-M   'P 1'
#
loop_
_entity.id
_entity.type
_entity.pdbx_description
1 polymer ?
#
loop_
_entity_poly.entity_id
_entity_poly.type
_entity_poly.pdbx_seq_one_letter_code
_entity_poly.pdbx_strand_id
1 'polypeptide(L)'
;MRYDEIAVPRILRLYRDLGLKQTFFYPAWCMKTYLHLVEQILAGGHEIGHHGYIHENYNQLPYDEQEAFFVRAIDTMVGVTGVRPRGFRAPIYNFSRHTAEILVRHGFEYDASLMTDDVPHLVDAEGGSFVEIPSHWALDDWPQYVLACPSLRYQALS
;
A
#
# COMPACT_ATOMS: atom_id res chain seq x y z
N MET A 1 -6.78 17.04 8.47
CA MET A 1 -6.79 17.54 7.08
C MET A 1 -7.92 16.80 6.44
N ARG A 2 -8.82 17.46 5.70
CA ARG A 2 -9.99 16.81 5.10
C ARG A 2 -9.54 16.02 3.86
N TYR A 3 -8.75 14.97 4.05
CA TYR A 3 -8.08 14.25 2.96
C TYR A 3 -9.07 13.46 2.11
N ASP A 4 -10.14 12.97 2.74
CA ASP A 4 -11.26 12.29 2.11
C ASP A 4 -12.06 13.22 1.20
N GLU A 5 -12.38 14.43 1.66
CA GLU A 5 -13.20 15.35 0.86
C GLU A 5 -12.38 16.16 -0.16
N ILE A 6 -11.07 16.26 0.02
CA ILE A 6 -10.21 17.16 -0.76
C ILE A 6 -9.15 16.39 -1.56
N ALA A 7 -8.32 15.57 -0.92
CA ALA A 7 -7.10 15.06 -1.54
C ALA A 7 -7.41 13.99 -2.59
N VAL A 8 -8.02 12.88 -2.19
CA VAL A 8 -8.31 11.75 -3.10
C VAL A 8 -9.21 12.20 -4.27
N PRO A 9 -10.32 12.94 -4.07
CA PRO A 9 -11.14 13.41 -5.18
C PRO A 9 -10.40 14.34 -6.16
N ARG A 10 -9.43 15.16 -5.69
CA ARG A 10 -8.62 16.00 -6.58
C ARG A 10 -7.65 15.16 -7.40
N ILE A 11 -6.99 14.19 -6.79
CA ILE A 11 -6.05 13.27 -7.45
C ILE A 11 -6.78 12.46 -8.53
N LEU A 12 -7.95 11.90 -8.20
CA LEU A 12 -8.77 11.16 -9.16
C LEU A 12 -9.24 12.01 -10.33
N ARG A 13 -9.63 13.27 -10.10
CA ARG A 13 -9.95 14.20 -11.19
C ARG A 13 -8.75 14.44 -12.10
N LEU A 14 -7.57 14.68 -11.53
CA LEU A 14 -6.34 14.88 -12.30
C LEU A 14 -6.02 13.67 -13.19
N TYR A 15 -6.07 12.45 -12.64
CA TYR A 15 -5.82 11.24 -13.44
C TYR A 15 -6.84 11.06 -14.54
N ARG A 16 -8.12 11.32 -14.28
CA ARG A 16 -9.16 11.29 -15.31
C ARG A 16 -8.88 12.30 -16.42
N ASP A 17 -8.57 13.55 -16.08
CA ASP A 17 -8.34 14.62 -17.05
C ASP A 17 -7.09 14.35 -17.91
N LEU A 18 -6.12 13.61 -17.38
CA LEU A 18 -4.92 13.15 -18.09
C LEU A 18 -5.09 11.78 -18.78
N GLY A 19 -6.22 11.10 -18.63
CA GLY A 19 -6.44 9.75 -19.16
C GLY A 19 -5.57 8.65 -18.51
N LEU A 20 -5.09 8.87 -17.29
CA LEU A 20 -4.20 7.96 -16.56
C LEU A 20 -4.97 7.00 -15.64
N LYS A 21 -4.40 5.81 -15.45
CA LYS A 21 -4.79 4.85 -14.40
C LYS A 21 -3.60 4.65 -13.48
N GLN A 22 -3.87 4.42 -12.19
CA GLN A 22 -2.87 4.26 -11.14
C GLN A 22 -3.27 3.14 -10.20
N THR A 23 -2.30 2.70 -9.39
CA THR A 23 -2.49 1.77 -8.28
C THR A 23 -2.48 2.55 -6.96
N PHE A 24 -3.48 2.33 -6.11
CA PHE A 24 -3.60 2.91 -4.78
C PHE A 24 -3.28 1.85 -3.73
N PHE A 25 -2.09 1.92 -3.12
CA PHE A 25 -1.75 1.09 -1.97
C PHE A 25 -2.46 1.65 -0.73
N TYR A 26 -3.49 0.96 -0.25
CA TYR A 26 -4.44 1.53 0.71
C TYR A 26 -4.51 0.69 1.99
N PRO A 27 -4.17 1.25 3.18
CA PRO A 27 -4.35 0.52 4.43
C PRO A 27 -5.80 0.09 4.65
N ALA A 28 -5.99 -1.19 4.94
CA ALA A 28 -7.32 -1.79 4.93
C ALA A 28 -8.26 -1.20 6.01
N TRP A 29 -7.72 -0.73 7.14
CA TRP A 29 -8.51 0.00 8.13
C TRP A 29 -9.14 1.27 7.54
N CYS A 30 -8.39 2.02 6.74
CA CYS A 30 -8.89 3.25 6.10
C CYS A 30 -10.00 2.94 5.10
N MET A 31 -9.94 1.79 4.40
CA MET A 31 -10.99 1.40 3.45
C MET A 31 -12.34 1.21 4.14
N LYS A 32 -12.37 0.65 5.35
CA LYS A 32 -13.60 0.54 6.15
C LYS A 32 -14.14 1.89 6.60
N THR A 33 -13.25 2.81 6.94
CA THR A 33 -13.61 4.15 7.40
C THR A 33 -14.10 5.04 6.25
N TYR A 34 -13.54 4.88 5.06
CA TYR A 34 -13.75 5.76 3.90
C TYR A 34 -14.22 4.99 2.67
N LEU A 35 -15.28 4.17 2.83
CA LEU A 35 -15.84 3.33 1.75
C LEU A 35 -16.13 4.13 0.47
N HIS A 36 -16.67 5.34 0.60
CA HIS A 36 -16.98 6.21 -0.54
C HIS A 36 -15.76 6.59 -1.40
N LEU A 37 -14.54 6.56 -0.83
CA LEU A 37 -13.31 6.77 -1.61
C LEU A 37 -12.90 5.51 -2.35
N VAL A 38 -13.07 4.35 -1.73
CA VAL A 38 -12.83 3.05 -2.38
C VAL A 38 -13.70 2.93 -3.62
N GLU A 39 -14.99 3.26 -3.51
CA GLU A 39 -15.93 3.30 -4.64
C GLU A 39 -15.48 4.26 -5.74
N GLN A 40 -15.02 5.47 -5.40
CA GLN A 40 -14.51 6.44 -6.38
C GLN A 40 -13.24 5.97 -7.09
N ILE A 41 -12.31 5.36 -6.35
CA ILE A 41 -11.07 4.80 -6.90
C ILE A 41 -11.41 3.69 -7.91
N LEU A 42 -12.28 2.75 -7.53
CA LEU A 42 -12.71 1.65 -8.39
C LEU A 42 -13.53 2.12 -9.60
N ALA A 43 -14.45 3.07 -9.42
CA ALA A 43 -15.20 3.68 -10.51
C ALA A 43 -14.29 4.42 -11.51
N GLY A 44 -13.15 4.94 -11.03
CA GLY A 44 -12.08 5.50 -11.85
C GLY A 44 -11.29 4.45 -12.65
N GLY A 45 -11.54 3.15 -12.46
CA GLY A 45 -10.80 2.06 -13.11
C GLY A 45 -9.36 1.92 -12.59
N HIS A 46 -9.10 2.36 -11.37
CA HIS A 46 -7.80 2.25 -10.71
C HIS A 46 -7.68 0.93 -9.94
N GLU A 47 -6.44 0.49 -9.73
CA GLU A 47 -6.15 -0.68 -8.91
C GLU A 47 -6.04 -0.31 -7.44
N ILE A 48 -6.41 -1.22 -6.53
CA ILE A 48 -6.14 -1.08 -5.09
C ILE A 48 -5.22 -2.22 -4.65
N GLY A 49 -4.02 -1.84 -4.18
CA GLY A 49 -3.00 -2.74 -3.66
C GLY A 49 -3.00 -2.79 -2.13
N HIS A 50 -2.43 -3.87 -1.59
CA HIS A 50 -2.32 -4.07 -0.14
C HIS A 50 -1.24 -3.17 0.46
N HIS A 51 -1.57 -2.52 1.58
CA HIS A 51 -0.64 -1.62 2.29
C HIS A 51 -0.73 -1.78 3.81
N GLY A 52 -0.85 -3.03 4.27
CA GLY A 52 -1.09 -3.35 5.68
C GLY A 52 -2.52 -3.07 6.13
N TYR A 53 -2.78 -3.30 7.43
CA TYR A 53 -4.11 -3.08 8.00
C TYR A 53 -4.20 -1.67 8.59
N ILE A 54 -3.32 -1.34 9.54
CA ILE A 54 -3.18 -0.02 10.17
C ILE A 54 -1.80 0.59 9.93
N HIS A 55 -1.11 0.18 8.86
CA HIS A 55 0.20 0.68 8.47
C HIS A 55 1.28 0.32 9.52
N GLU A 56 1.38 -0.97 9.81
CA GLU A 56 2.28 -1.55 10.80
C GLU A 56 3.75 -1.56 10.34
N ASN A 57 4.69 -1.46 11.28
CA ASN A 57 6.11 -1.63 10.96
C ASN A 57 6.49 -3.12 10.86
N TYR A 58 6.39 -3.68 9.65
CA TYR A 58 6.62 -5.10 9.40
C TYR A 58 8.03 -5.60 9.76
N ASN A 59 9.05 -4.73 9.78
CA ASN A 59 10.40 -5.10 10.22
C ASN A 59 10.52 -5.37 11.72
N GLN A 60 9.53 -4.97 12.52
CA GLN A 60 9.54 -5.12 13.97
C GLN A 60 8.58 -6.20 14.48
N LEU A 61 7.83 -6.85 13.58
CA LEU A 61 6.83 -7.84 13.95
C LEU A 61 7.41 -9.27 13.88
N PRO A 62 7.09 -10.13 14.87
CA PRO A 62 7.22 -11.58 14.71
C PRO A 62 6.42 -12.08 13.51
N TYR A 63 6.87 -13.20 12.91
CA TYR A 63 6.24 -13.78 11.72
C TYR A 63 4.72 -13.95 11.86
N ASP A 64 4.27 -14.62 12.92
CA ASP A 64 2.85 -14.95 13.13
C ASP A 64 1.99 -13.68 13.26
N GLU A 65 2.52 -12.64 13.91
CA GLU A 65 1.82 -11.37 14.08
C GLU A 65 1.73 -10.61 12.75
N GLN A 66 2.84 -10.59 12.00
CA GLN A 66 2.88 -9.98 10.67
C GLN A 66 1.88 -10.67 9.73
N GLU A 67 1.86 -12.00 9.68
CA GLU A 67 0.92 -12.76 8.86
C GLU A 67 -0.54 -12.52 9.30
N ALA A 68 -0.80 -12.43 10.60
CA ALA A 68 -2.15 -12.15 11.10
C ALA A 68 -2.67 -10.78 10.65
N PHE A 69 -1.85 -9.72 10.74
CA PHE A 69 -2.22 -8.40 10.22
C PHE A 69 -2.38 -8.41 8.69
N PHE A 70 -1.51 -9.13 8.00
CA PHE A 70 -1.54 -9.25 6.55
C PHE A 70 -2.84 -9.89 6.06
N VAL A 71 -3.25 -11.02 6.65
CA VAL A 71 -4.50 -11.73 6.35
C VAL A 71 -5.72 -10.88 6.70
N ARG A 72 -5.71 -10.24 7.88
CA ARG A 72 -6.79 -9.34 8.29
C ARG A 72 -7.02 -8.18 7.30
N ALA A 73 -5.93 -7.64 6.73
CA ALA A 73 -6.01 -6.65 5.68
C ALA A 73 -6.64 -7.24 4.41
N ILE A 74 -6.20 -8.41 3.94
CA ILE A 74 -6.80 -9.08 2.78
C ILE A 74 -8.31 -9.28 2.96
N ASP A 75 -8.73 -9.85 4.09
CA ASP A 75 -10.14 -10.13 4.37
C ASP A 75 -10.98 -8.85 4.34
N THR A 76 -10.42 -7.76 4.90
CA THR A 76 -11.07 -6.45 4.87
C THR A 76 -11.15 -5.89 3.47
N MET A 77 -10.07 -5.96 2.68
CA MET A 77 -10.04 -5.48 1.30
C MET A 77 -11.05 -6.25 0.45
N VAL A 78 -11.03 -7.59 0.49
CA VAL A 78 -11.98 -8.45 -0.24
C VAL A 78 -13.42 -8.16 0.19
N GLY A 79 -13.67 -7.96 1.48
CA GLY A 79 -15.01 -7.62 1.97
C GLY A 79 -15.54 -6.28 1.46
N VAL A 80 -14.66 -5.34 1.11
CA VAL A 80 -15.04 -4.01 0.61
C VAL A 80 -15.06 -3.95 -0.92
N THR A 81 -14.10 -4.59 -1.60
CA THR A 81 -13.91 -4.47 -3.06
C THR A 81 -14.45 -5.66 -3.83
N GLY A 82 -14.69 -6.80 -3.17
CA GLY A 82 -14.99 -8.09 -3.80
C GLY A 82 -13.80 -8.73 -4.52
N VAL A 83 -12.61 -8.12 -4.47
CA VAL A 83 -11.42 -8.55 -5.23
C VAL A 83 -10.22 -8.66 -4.31
N ARG A 84 -9.47 -9.77 -4.44
CA ARG A 84 -8.20 -9.95 -3.73
C ARG A 84 -7.12 -9.05 -4.35
N PRO A 85 -6.35 -8.28 -3.56
CA PRO A 85 -5.24 -7.49 -4.09
C PRO A 85 -4.17 -8.41 -4.70
N ARG A 86 -3.59 -7.99 -5.82
CA ARG A 86 -2.46 -8.69 -6.48
C ARG A 86 -1.11 -8.10 -6.09
N GLY A 87 -1.09 -6.80 -5.81
CA GLY A 87 0.09 -6.03 -5.46
C GLY A 87 0.17 -5.68 -3.99
N PHE A 88 1.39 -5.61 -3.48
CA PHE A 88 1.71 -5.18 -2.13
C PHE A 88 2.70 -4.02 -2.12
N ARG A 89 2.60 -3.17 -1.11
CA ARG A 89 3.65 -2.24 -0.70
C ARG A 89 3.76 -2.25 0.81
N ALA A 90 4.96 -2.40 1.35
CA ALA A 90 5.22 -2.39 2.78
C ALA A 90 5.01 -0.97 3.34
N PRO A 91 4.32 -0.84 4.49
CA PRO A 91 4.26 0.42 5.22
C PRO A 91 5.67 1.00 5.47
N ILE A 92 5.89 2.25 5.06
CA ILE A 92 7.19 2.95 5.16
C ILE A 92 8.33 2.19 4.46
N TYR A 93 8.03 1.36 3.46
CA TYR A 93 8.99 0.46 2.81
C TYR A 93 9.73 -0.50 3.77
N ASN A 94 9.17 -0.75 4.96
CA ASN A 94 9.75 -1.68 5.92
C ASN A 94 9.46 -3.13 5.50
N PHE A 95 10.25 -3.61 4.55
CA PHE A 95 10.15 -4.95 4.01
C PHE A 95 11.12 -5.91 4.72
N SER A 96 10.61 -7.04 5.20
CA SER A 96 11.36 -8.07 5.93
C SER A 96 11.42 -9.38 5.14
N ARG A 97 12.28 -10.32 5.56
CA ARG A 97 12.30 -11.69 5.00
C ARG A 97 10.95 -12.39 5.20
N HIS A 98 10.29 -12.17 6.34
CA HIS A 98 8.95 -12.69 6.60
C HIS A 98 7.94 -12.12 5.60
N THR A 99 8.06 -10.83 5.22
CA THR A 99 7.20 -10.24 4.19
C THR A 99 7.29 -11.04 2.89
N ALA A 100 8.50 -11.33 2.39
CA ALA A 100 8.68 -12.10 1.16
C ALA A 100 8.01 -13.48 1.22
N GLU A 101 8.20 -14.21 2.32
CA GLU A 101 7.59 -15.53 2.53
C GLU A 101 6.06 -15.44 2.58
N ILE A 102 5.51 -14.42 3.23
CA ILE A 102 4.07 -14.16 3.32
C ILE A 102 3.51 -13.83 1.92
N LEU A 103 4.18 -12.98 1.12
CA LEU A 103 3.73 -12.64 -0.23
C LEU A 103 3.59 -13.88 -1.12
N VAL A 104 4.60 -14.74 -1.12
CA VAL A 104 4.56 -16.00 -1.87
C VAL A 104 3.45 -16.91 -1.36
N ARG A 105 3.37 -17.13 -0.04
CA ARG A 105 2.34 -17.99 0.57
C ARG A 105 0.93 -17.55 0.23
N HIS A 106 0.70 -16.24 0.16
CA HIS A 106 -0.61 -15.64 -0.11
C HIS A 106 -0.83 -15.31 -1.60
N GLY A 107 0.09 -15.71 -2.48
CA GLY A 107 -0.06 -15.63 -3.93
C GLY A 107 -0.08 -14.20 -4.47
N PHE A 108 0.70 -13.29 -3.90
CA PHE A 108 0.88 -11.94 -4.45
C PHE A 108 1.74 -11.98 -5.71
N GLU A 109 1.33 -11.22 -6.72
CA GLU A 109 2.02 -11.19 -8.02
C GLU A 109 3.23 -10.27 -7.98
N TYR A 110 3.14 -9.17 -7.22
CA TYR A 110 4.22 -8.21 -7.13
C TYR A 110 4.31 -7.46 -5.78
N ASP A 111 5.52 -7.05 -5.46
CA ASP A 111 5.84 -6.03 -4.45
C ASP A 111 6.27 -4.74 -5.15
N ALA A 112 6.11 -3.63 -4.44
CA ALA A 112 6.59 -2.32 -4.88
C ALA A 112 7.24 -1.57 -3.72
N SER A 113 8.10 -2.22 -2.95
CA SER A 113 8.68 -1.67 -1.72
C SER A 113 10.20 -1.60 -1.73
N LEU A 114 10.86 -2.56 -2.37
CA LEU A 114 12.30 -2.66 -2.37
C LEU A 114 12.91 -1.57 -3.26
N MET A 115 14.17 -1.26 -2.99
CA MET A 115 14.93 -0.24 -3.72
C MET A 115 16.20 -0.86 -4.31
N THR A 116 16.10 -2.11 -4.72
CA THR A 116 17.25 -2.95 -5.11
C THR A 116 17.73 -2.69 -6.54
N ASP A 117 16.90 -2.09 -7.38
CA ASP A 117 17.16 -1.87 -8.80
C ASP A 117 16.32 -0.67 -9.32
N ASP A 118 16.50 -0.28 -10.57
CA ASP A 118 15.61 0.65 -11.29
C ASP A 118 14.71 -0.08 -12.32
N VAL A 119 15.00 -1.35 -12.61
CA VAL A 119 14.21 -2.20 -13.50
C VAL A 119 13.45 -3.29 -12.71
N PRO A 120 12.18 -3.58 -13.05
CA PRO A 120 11.46 -4.69 -12.45
C PRO A 120 12.18 -6.02 -12.62
N HIS A 121 12.25 -6.81 -11.54
CA HIS A 121 12.96 -8.09 -11.50
C HIS A 121 12.21 -9.09 -10.60
N LEU A 122 12.59 -10.36 -10.67
CA LEU A 122 12.03 -11.38 -9.78
C LEU A 122 12.78 -11.39 -8.45
N VAL A 123 12.02 -11.55 -7.37
CA VAL A 123 12.55 -11.81 -6.03
C VAL A 123 12.16 -13.23 -5.62
N ASP A 124 13.16 -14.04 -5.32
CA ASP A 124 12.96 -15.40 -4.83
C ASP A 124 12.73 -15.42 -3.32
N ALA A 125 11.77 -16.22 -2.88
CA ALA A 125 11.52 -16.51 -1.47
C ALA A 125 11.18 -18.00 -1.29
N GLU A 126 11.01 -18.42 -0.04
CA GLU A 126 10.68 -19.82 0.22
C GLU A 126 9.33 -20.18 -0.41
N GLY A 127 9.34 -21.16 -1.33
CA GLY A 127 8.14 -21.67 -1.99
C GLY A 127 7.77 -20.97 -3.30
N GLY A 128 8.53 -19.99 -3.79
CA GLY A 128 8.23 -19.32 -5.06
C GLY A 128 8.92 -17.97 -5.25
N SER A 129 8.37 -17.16 -6.15
CA SER A 129 8.90 -15.84 -6.50
C SER A 129 7.77 -14.88 -6.81
N PHE A 130 8.02 -13.59 -6.66
CA PHE A 130 7.12 -12.50 -7.10
C PHE A 130 7.93 -11.46 -7.88
N VAL A 131 7.25 -10.58 -8.61
CA VAL A 131 7.88 -9.45 -9.30
C VAL A 131 8.10 -8.32 -8.30
N GLU A 132 9.30 -7.77 -8.23
CA GLU A 132 9.55 -6.48 -7.60
C GLU A 132 9.41 -5.37 -8.62
N ILE A 133 8.65 -4.33 -8.30
CA ILE A 133 8.58 -3.07 -9.02
C ILE A 133 9.24 -1.99 -8.14
N PRO A 134 10.53 -1.69 -8.37
CA PRO A 134 11.32 -0.95 -7.41
C PRO A 134 10.77 0.43 -7.07
N SER A 135 10.83 0.77 -5.78
CA SER A 135 10.58 2.11 -5.26
C SER A 135 11.89 2.89 -5.07
N HIS A 136 11.78 4.20 -4.88
CA HIS A 136 12.95 5.03 -4.60
C HIS A 136 12.55 6.27 -3.78
N TRP A 137 13.28 6.58 -2.70
CA TRP A 137 12.97 7.71 -1.81
C TRP A 137 12.89 9.07 -2.52
N ALA A 138 13.70 9.29 -3.55
CA ALA A 138 13.66 10.53 -4.33
C ALA A 138 12.38 10.70 -5.17
N LEU A 139 11.63 9.62 -5.40
CA LEU A 139 10.37 9.59 -6.13
C LEU A 139 9.15 9.49 -5.21
N ASP A 140 9.37 9.68 -3.91
CA ASP A 140 8.34 9.72 -2.88
C ASP A 140 8.08 11.16 -2.46
N ASP A 141 6.81 11.53 -2.31
CA ASP A 141 6.38 12.86 -1.93
C ASP A 141 6.45 13.09 -0.40
N TRP A 142 6.43 12.02 0.40
CA TRP A 142 6.47 12.09 1.86
C TRP A 142 7.75 12.75 2.40
N PRO A 143 8.98 12.35 1.98
CA PRO A 143 10.19 13.03 2.42
C PRO A 143 10.23 14.52 2.06
N GLN A 144 9.56 14.92 0.97
CA GLN A 144 9.58 16.28 0.47
C GLN A 144 8.61 17.21 1.21
N TYR A 145 7.39 16.72 1.47
CA TYR A 145 6.30 17.58 1.96
C TYR A 145 5.93 17.34 3.42
N VAL A 146 6.23 16.16 3.97
CA VAL A 146 5.86 15.80 5.35
C VAL A 146 7.07 15.90 6.28
N LEU A 147 8.18 15.25 5.94
CA LEU A 147 9.38 15.23 6.80
C LEU A 147 10.03 16.62 6.93
N ALA A 148 10.01 17.41 5.85
CA ALA A 148 10.58 18.75 5.83
C ALA A 148 9.76 19.81 6.60
N CYS A 149 8.59 19.46 7.14
CA CYS A 149 7.73 20.39 7.88
C CYS A 149 7.55 19.98 9.37
N PRO A 150 8.59 20.09 10.22
CA PRO A 150 8.54 19.60 11.60
C PRO A 150 7.64 20.42 12.55
N SER A 151 7.00 21.51 12.11
CA SER A 151 6.25 22.43 13.00
C SER A 151 4.73 22.29 12.97
N LEU A 152 4.14 21.47 12.11
CA LEU A 152 2.70 21.16 12.17
C LEU A 152 2.51 19.80 12.83
N ARG A 153 2.35 19.81 14.16
CA ARG A 153 2.03 18.62 14.98
C ARG A 153 0.83 17.85 14.39
N TYR A 154 1.13 16.75 13.68
CA TYR A 154 0.17 15.71 13.28
C TYR A 154 0.33 14.45 14.12
N GLN A 155 0.73 14.58 15.38
CA GLN A 155 0.69 13.50 16.36
C GLN A 155 0.01 14.01 17.63
N ALA A 156 -1.30 13.75 17.71
CA ALA A 156 -2.07 13.71 18.94
C ALA A 156 -3.35 12.90 18.68
N LEU A 157 -3.22 11.57 18.66
CA LEU A 157 -4.26 10.63 19.10
C LEU A 157 -3.58 9.40 19.74
N SER A 158 -2.99 9.63 20.91
CA SER A 158 -3.13 8.85 22.15
C SER A 158 -2.25 9.49 23.20
#